data_AF-A0A9D1E3X1-F1
#
_entry.id   AF-A0A9D1E3X1-F1
#
_cell.length_a   1.000
_cell.length_b   1.000
_cell.length_c   1.000
_cell.angle_alpha   90.00
_cell.angle_beta   90.00
_cell.angle_gamma   90.00
#
_symmetry.space_group_name_H-M   'P 1'
#
loop_
_entity.id
_entity.type
_entity.pdbx_description
1 polymer ?
#
loop_
_entity_poly.entity_id
_entity_poly.type
_entity_poly.pdbx_seq_one_letter_code
_entity_poly.pdbx_strand_id
1 'polypeptide(L)'
;MKKVSKVLVLLLVAVMVLSIFSGCGVFSRNNEKYRATAALQVGNETITIGKIIDTFNNYYNSYYSYISQGYVTVDDVFDIAMTSLYTQYMKLDAYKTTPNVPTYTHAGTDFANQQYIDDEEYAFSVKYVKHIVFTGLDSVVEGYIKNDYELNDKEEEDTSRDFIEYDDLSGCDTYSEYVYRQNFVDEDMDEYFADYYNGIATFDNVSVDEYVYQSESDAQAMLDQINDRIEGEEKITFTQYKQWQQDALKQYRDNVQNSYEYSLETLIERQIEDFIVSVITTKYDYSVYQAIDGADLQETISQLTSTYEKLKANQTASFNINSNFVSFIEGLTDSSYIYTVPEGYNYIFVKNILIPFTSEQKTVLSNLQKQLGSDTDPRYIAKRTEFAAEVVAEDFLHQDGEGENVKVENLFTTDDQGNVVVNADGALGSYFGSDGKVIPMQGKTADETVIELMKQYNTDTAQHSKVYDYVVRVGEVPDSYTSSWVQEFVDAANVAYDLATAAGATGGYYGVAVSTYGVHIVYYSSKVEAQTFDFETNLLNSTTPEYRTFKTYFETKSSDMLEDALDALKEAYYPTKIVKSNEFDKFLKENKLTYDLQSALDLSKEEEAE
;
A
#
# COMPACT_ATOMS: atom_id res chain seq x y z
N MET A 1 -4.01 -6.46 9.00
CA MET A 1 -5.34 -6.67 8.37
C MET A 1 -5.82 -5.52 7.47
N LYS A 2 -5.01 -4.46 7.25
CA LYS A 2 -5.30 -3.34 6.32
C LYS A 2 -5.68 -3.77 4.88
N LYS A 3 -5.25 -4.95 4.42
CA LYS A 3 -5.54 -5.49 3.07
C LYS A 3 -6.74 -6.45 3.00
N VAL A 4 -7.50 -6.71 4.07
CA VAL A 4 -8.61 -7.69 3.98
C VAL A 4 -9.98 -7.01 3.95
N SER A 5 -10.22 -5.98 4.77
CA SER A 5 -11.51 -5.28 4.78
C SER A 5 -11.68 -4.32 3.59
N LYS A 6 -10.67 -3.46 3.32
CA LYS A 6 -10.64 -2.56 2.14
C LYS A 6 -10.82 -3.34 0.84
N VAL A 7 -10.11 -4.46 0.73
CA VAL A 7 -10.02 -5.30 -0.48
C VAL A 7 -11.31 -6.08 -0.73
N LEU A 8 -11.99 -6.64 0.29
CA LEU A 8 -13.20 -7.46 0.07
C LEU A 8 -14.41 -6.64 -0.42
N VAL A 9 -14.59 -5.42 0.07
CA VAL A 9 -15.71 -4.53 -0.32
C VAL A 9 -15.48 -3.93 -1.70
N LEU A 10 -14.28 -3.39 -1.94
CA LEU A 10 -13.88 -2.82 -3.23
C LEU A 10 -13.86 -3.89 -4.34
N LEU A 11 -13.46 -5.14 -4.03
CA LEU A 11 -13.52 -6.26 -4.99
C LEU A 11 -14.95 -6.63 -5.39
N LEU A 12 -15.92 -6.61 -4.48
CA LEU A 12 -17.27 -7.09 -4.77
C LEU A 12 -17.97 -6.24 -5.83
N VAL A 13 -17.79 -4.92 -5.79
CA VAL A 13 -18.30 -3.99 -6.81
C VAL A 13 -17.44 -4.03 -8.07
N ALA A 14 -16.11 -4.11 -7.94
CA ALA A 14 -15.20 -4.19 -9.08
C ALA A 14 -15.43 -5.43 -9.96
N VAL A 15 -15.54 -6.62 -9.35
CA VAL A 15 -15.72 -7.87 -10.08
C VAL A 15 -17.08 -7.93 -10.78
N MET A 16 -18.14 -7.34 -10.22
CA MET A 16 -19.45 -7.28 -10.88
C MET A 16 -19.37 -6.51 -12.18
N VAL A 17 -18.96 -5.25 -12.10
CA VAL A 17 -18.91 -4.32 -13.22
C VAL A 17 -17.98 -4.87 -14.31
N LEU A 18 -16.84 -5.44 -13.91
CA LEU A 18 -15.85 -5.98 -14.85
C LEU A 18 -16.26 -7.33 -15.46
N SER A 19 -16.95 -8.21 -14.71
CA SER A 19 -17.32 -9.54 -15.22
C SER A 19 -18.37 -9.49 -16.33
N ILE A 20 -19.18 -8.44 -16.38
CA ILE A 20 -20.19 -8.22 -17.42
C ILE A 20 -19.55 -8.02 -18.81
N PHE A 21 -18.30 -7.52 -18.87
CA PHE A 21 -17.54 -7.45 -20.13
C PHE A 21 -17.21 -8.84 -20.70
N SER A 22 -17.04 -9.84 -19.83
CA SER A 22 -16.73 -11.22 -20.24
C SER A 22 -17.96 -12.08 -20.58
N GLY A 23 -19.18 -11.60 -20.30
CA GLY A 23 -20.43 -12.33 -20.56
C GLY A 23 -20.63 -13.61 -19.72
N CYS A 24 -19.79 -13.83 -18.70
CA CYS A 24 -19.80 -15.00 -17.84
C CYS A 24 -20.72 -14.80 -16.62
N GLY A 25 -22.03 -14.87 -16.84
CA GLY A 25 -23.03 -14.93 -15.75
C GLY A 25 -23.79 -16.25 -15.78
N VAL A 26 -23.77 -17.01 -14.68
CA VAL A 26 -24.51 -18.29 -14.56
C VAL A 26 -26.03 -18.05 -14.63
N PHE A 27 -26.50 -16.91 -14.12
CA PHE A 27 -27.91 -16.51 -14.13
C PHE A 27 -28.17 -15.34 -15.09
N SER A 28 -28.45 -15.61 -16.37
CA SER A 28 -28.53 -14.54 -17.39
C SER A 28 -29.81 -14.44 -18.22
N ARG A 29 -30.84 -15.29 -18.06
CA ARG A 29 -31.97 -15.28 -19.04
C ARG A 29 -33.42 -15.54 -18.59
N ASN A 30 -33.74 -15.74 -17.31
CA ASN A 30 -35.14 -16.09 -16.93
C ASN A 30 -35.60 -15.62 -15.54
N ASN A 31 -34.85 -14.73 -14.90
CA ASN A 31 -35.07 -14.35 -13.49
C ASN A 31 -35.53 -12.89 -13.30
N GLU A 32 -35.79 -12.11 -14.36
CA GLU A 32 -36.26 -10.71 -14.26
C GLU A 32 -37.49 -10.58 -13.36
N LYS A 33 -38.48 -11.46 -13.54
CA LYS A 33 -39.69 -11.54 -12.70
C LYS A 33 -39.40 -11.65 -11.19
N TYR A 34 -38.23 -12.17 -10.82
CA TYR A 34 -37.81 -12.35 -9.45
C TYR A 34 -36.91 -11.22 -8.93
N ARG A 35 -36.25 -10.43 -9.77
CA ARG A 35 -35.16 -9.55 -9.32
C ARG A 35 -35.60 -8.53 -8.27
N ALA A 36 -36.78 -7.93 -8.43
CA ALA A 36 -37.35 -6.99 -7.46
C ALA A 36 -38.10 -7.69 -6.30
N THR A 37 -38.18 -9.01 -6.31
CA THR A 37 -38.90 -9.78 -5.29
C THR A 37 -38.04 -9.89 -4.03
N ALA A 38 -38.64 -9.62 -2.88
CA ALA A 38 -38.02 -9.83 -1.58
C ALA A 38 -37.63 -11.32 -1.43
N ALA A 39 -36.36 -11.60 -1.17
CA ALA A 39 -35.85 -12.93 -0.91
C ALA A 39 -35.80 -13.21 0.59
N LEU A 40 -35.13 -12.33 1.33
CA LEU A 40 -34.94 -12.40 2.77
C LEU A 40 -35.31 -11.06 3.42
N GLN A 41 -35.84 -11.13 4.63
CA GLN A 41 -35.88 -10.02 5.56
C GLN A 41 -34.77 -10.20 6.59
N VAL A 42 -33.94 -9.18 6.82
CA VAL A 42 -32.87 -9.15 7.83
C VAL A 42 -33.09 -7.92 8.71
N GLY A 43 -33.64 -8.12 9.90
CA GLY A 43 -34.10 -6.99 10.72
C GLY A 43 -35.17 -6.19 9.99
N ASN A 44 -34.95 -4.89 9.79
CA ASN A 44 -35.83 -4.03 8.98
C ASN A 44 -35.42 -3.95 7.50
N GLU A 45 -34.31 -4.57 7.11
CA GLU A 45 -33.81 -4.52 5.74
C GLU A 45 -34.34 -5.69 4.90
N THR A 46 -34.60 -5.41 3.62
CA THR A 46 -35.04 -6.41 2.65
C THR A 46 -33.93 -6.69 1.65
N ILE A 47 -33.55 -7.96 1.54
CA ILE A 47 -32.66 -8.46 0.48
C ILE A 47 -33.53 -9.00 -0.65
N THR A 48 -33.31 -8.54 -1.87
CA THR A 48 -34.04 -9.01 -3.06
C THR A 48 -33.33 -10.22 -3.71
N ILE A 49 -34.08 -11.00 -4.50
CA ILE A 49 -33.47 -12.10 -5.29
C ILE A 49 -32.46 -11.55 -6.30
N GLY A 50 -32.70 -10.34 -6.84
CA GLY A 50 -31.75 -9.68 -7.73
C GLY A 50 -30.39 -9.48 -7.05
N LYS A 51 -30.40 -8.97 -5.82
CA LYS A 51 -29.18 -8.79 -5.03
C LYS A 51 -28.44 -10.10 -4.77
N ILE A 52 -29.17 -11.18 -4.46
CA ILE A 52 -28.57 -12.52 -4.28
C ILE A 52 -27.89 -13.01 -5.56
N ILE A 53 -28.58 -12.89 -6.71
CA ILE A 53 -28.02 -13.26 -8.01
C ILE A 53 -26.74 -12.47 -8.29
N ASP A 54 -26.77 -11.18 -7.99
CA ASP A 54 -25.65 -10.28 -8.21
C ASP A 54 -24.45 -10.68 -7.35
N THR A 55 -24.63 -10.75 -6.03
CA THR A 55 -23.57 -11.19 -5.12
C THR A 55 -23.03 -12.57 -5.51
N PHE A 56 -23.89 -13.54 -5.83
CA PHE A 56 -23.46 -14.86 -6.26
C PHE A 56 -22.59 -14.84 -7.53
N ASN A 57 -23.01 -14.10 -8.57
CA ASN A 57 -22.24 -14.05 -9.81
C ASN A 57 -20.82 -13.49 -9.58
N ASN A 58 -20.67 -12.54 -8.65
CA ASN A 58 -19.35 -11.99 -8.29
C ASN A 58 -18.45 -13.04 -7.63
N TYR A 59 -18.99 -13.75 -6.64
CA TYR A 59 -18.26 -14.84 -6.00
C TYR A 59 -17.96 -15.96 -7.00
N TYR A 60 -18.91 -16.33 -7.85
CA TYR A 60 -18.71 -17.36 -8.88
C TYR A 60 -17.54 -17.03 -9.81
N ASN A 61 -17.45 -15.79 -10.29
CA ASN A 61 -16.35 -15.36 -11.16
C ASN A 61 -15.01 -15.32 -10.44
N SER A 62 -14.99 -14.88 -9.18
CA SER A 62 -13.79 -14.88 -8.35
C SER A 62 -13.28 -16.30 -8.05
N TYR A 63 -14.19 -17.26 -7.89
CA TYR A 63 -13.88 -18.66 -7.58
C TYR A 63 -13.85 -19.57 -8.83
N TYR A 64 -14.01 -19.01 -10.04
CA TYR A 64 -14.15 -19.81 -11.27
C TYR A 64 -13.00 -20.80 -11.48
N SER A 65 -11.75 -20.37 -11.23
CA SER A 65 -10.57 -21.22 -11.33
C SER A 65 -10.64 -22.40 -10.36
N TYR A 66 -11.02 -22.17 -9.10
CA TYR A 66 -11.18 -23.21 -8.07
C TYR A 66 -12.34 -24.16 -8.38
N ILE A 67 -13.46 -23.65 -8.89
CA ILE A 67 -14.61 -24.45 -9.35
C ILE A 67 -14.16 -25.35 -10.51
N SER A 68 -13.47 -24.79 -11.51
CA SER A 68 -13.01 -25.55 -12.68
C SER A 68 -12.02 -26.65 -12.33
N GLN A 69 -11.25 -26.47 -11.25
CA GLN A 69 -10.29 -27.43 -10.72
C GLN A 69 -10.92 -28.42 -9.71
N GLY A 70 -12.19 -28.25 -9.37
CA GLY A 70 -12.94 -29.13 -8.47
C GLY A 70 -12.64 -28.96 -6.98
N TYR A 71 -12.01 -27.84 -6.58
CA TYR A 71 -11.69 -27.55 -5.18
C TYR A 71 -12.89 -27.03 -4.39
N VAL A 72 -13.83 -26.37 -5.05
CA VAL A 72 -15.03 -25.76 -4.46
C VAL A 72 -16.22 -26.04 -5.37
N THR A 73 -17.40 -26.31 -4.80
CA THR A 73 -18.63 -26.52 -5.57
C THR A 73 -19.42 -25.23 -5.78
N VAL A 74 -20.39 -25.26 -6.70
CA VAL A 74 -21.29 -24.11 -6.94
C VAL A 74 -22.15 -23.81 -5.71
N ASP A 75 -22.57 -24.85 -4.98
CA ASP A 75 -23.35 -24.70 -3.76
C ASP A 75 -22.51 -24.06 -2.63
N ASP A 76 -21.23 -24.44 -2.49
CA ASP A 76 -20.31 -23.80 -1.52
C ASP A 76 -20.15 -22.29 -1.80
N VAL A 77 -20.05 -21.92 -3.08
CA VAL A 77 -19.97 -20.50 -3.49
C VAL A 77 -21.28 -19.77 -3.22
N PHE A 78 -22.42 -20.44 -3.41
CA PHE A 78 -23.72 -19.87 -3.08
C PHE A 78 -23.88 -19.65 -1.57
N ASP A 79 -23.43 -20.59 -0.74
CA ASP A 79 -23.43 -20.46 0.71
C ASP A 79 -22.57 -19.28 1.17
N ILE A 80 -21.34 -19.15 0.63
CA ILE A 80 -20.45 -18.00 0.90
C ILE A 80 -21.14 -16.67 0.52
N ALA A 81 -21.75 -16.60 -0.66
CA ALA A 81 -22.44 -15.40 -1.13
C ALA A 81 -23.61 -15.02 -0.21
N MET A 82 -24.40 -16.00 0.23
CA MET A 82 -25.51 -15.78 1.16
C MET A 82 -25.01 -15.30 2.52
N THR A 83 -24.00 -15.96 3.09
CA THR A 83 -23.40 -15.60 4.39
C THR A 83 -22.80 -14.21 4.39
N SER A 84 -22.10 -13.84 3.32
CA SER A 84 -21.59 -12.48 3.14
C SER A 84 -22.75 -11.46 3.11
N LEU A 85 -23.81 -11.77 2.36
CA LEU A 85 -24.91 -10.83 2.13
C LEU A 85 -25.76 -10.56 3.37
N TYR A 86 -26.23 -11.60 4.08
CA TYR A 86 -27.01 -11.35 5.30
C TYR A 86 -26.16 -10.75 6.42
N THR A 87 -24.85 -11.03 6.49
CA THR A 87 -23.93 -10.39 7.44
C THR A 87 -23.83 -8.88 7.20
N GLN A 88 -23.66 -8.45 5.94
CA GLN A 88 -23.68 -7.02 5.58
C GLN A 88 -25.01 -6.37 5.99
N TYR A 89 -26.14 -7.02 5.69
CA TYR A 89 -27.45 -6.48 6.01
C TYR A 89 -27.77 -6.48 7.52
N MET A 90 -27.19 -7.39 8.30
CA MET A 90 -27.25 -7.35 9.77
C MET A 90 -26.53 -6.12 10.32
N LYS A 91 -25.31 -5.84 9.83
CA LYS A 91 -24.54 -4.65 10.20
C LYS A 91 -25.25 -3.36 9.77
N LEU A 92 -25.82 -3.34 8.57
CA LEU A 92 -26.64 -2.22 8.06
C LEU A 92 -27.82 -1.92 9.00
N ASP A 93 -28.65 -2.92 9.32
CA ASP A 93 -29.80 -2.75 10.23
C ASP A 93 -29.35 -2.31 11.63
N ALA A 94 -28.28 -2.92 12.16
CA ALA A 94 -27.73 -2.57 13.47
C ALA A 94 -27.24 -1.12 13.52
N TYR A 95 -26.57 -0.64 12.48
CA TYR A 95 -26.15 0.76 12.38
C TYR A 95 -27.34 1.71 12.32
N LYS A 96 -28.30 1.45 11.42
CA LYS A 96 -29.50 2.29 11.22
C LYS A 96 -30.38 2.40 12.46
N THR A 97 -30.35 1.38 13.32
CA THR A 97 -31.12 1.33 14.58
C THR A 97 -30.35 1.88 15.78
N THR A 98 -29.10 2.29 15.61
CA THR A 98 -28.29 2.90 16.67
C THR A 98 -28.90 4.25 17.09
N PRO A 99 -29.11 4.51 18.39
CA PRO A 99 -29.68 5.77 18.86
C PRO A 99 -28.87 6.98 18.40
N ASN A 100 -29.56 7.99 17.85
CA ASN A 100 -28.96 9.23 17.36
C ASN A 100 -27.93 9.05 16.23
N VAL A 101 -28.07 7.99 15.41
CA VAL A 101 -27.26 7.86 14.20
C VAL A 101 -27.38 9.14 13.36
N PRO A 102 -26.27 9.77 12.93
CA PRO A 102 -26.31 10.94 12.08
C PRO A 102 -27.08 10.66 10.79
N THR A 103 -27.80 11.66 10.30
CA THR A 103 -28.40 11.60 8.97
C THR A 103 -28.10 12.87 8.19
N TYR A 104 -27.93 12.70 6.88
CA TYR A 104 -27.50 13.73 5.95
C TYR A 104 -28.53 13.93 4.84
N THR A 105 -28.40 15.03 4.11
CA THR A 105 -29.23 15.33 2.95
C THR A 105 -28.32 15.76 1.83
N HIS A 106 -28.29 14.97 0.77
CA HIS A 106 -27.53 15.27 -0.44
C HIS A 106 -28.45 15.92 -1.47
N ALA A 107 -27.91 16.82 -2.29
CA ALA A 107 -28.62 17.31 -3.47
C ALA A 107 -28.63 16.21 -4.55
N GLY A 108 -29.51 16.31 -5.54
CA GLY A 108 -29.47 15.43 -6.72
C GLY A 108 -30.28 14.14 -6.62
N THR A 109 -29.60 12.98 -6.63
CA THR A 109 -30.20 11.63 -6.69
C THR A 109 -30.72 11.12 -5.35
N ASP A 110 -31.66 10.17 -5.37
CA ASP A 110 -32.26 9.53 -4.18
C ASP A 110 -31.80 8.07 -4.04
N PHE A 111 -30.50 7.82 -3.91
CA PHE A 111 -29.99 6.45 -3.74
C PHE A 111 -30.45 5.84 -2.41
N ALA A 112 -30.76 4.55 -2.40
CA ALA A 112 -31.13 3.85 -1.19
C ALA A 112 -30.05 3.97 -0.10
N ASN A 113 -30.50 4.30 1.12
CA ASN A 113 -29.67 4.48 2.32
C ASN A 113 -28.67 5.64 2.30
N GLN A 114 -28.68 6.50 1.27
CA GLN A 114 -27.74 7.63 1.19
C GLN A 114 -27.76 8.55 2.41
N GLN A 115 -28.90 8.67 3.10
CA GLN A 115 -29.02 9.55 4.27
C GLN A 115 -28.11 9.15 5.44
N TYR A 116 -27.46 7.99 5.43
CA TYR A 116 -26.58 7.52 6.50
C TYR A 116 -25.09 7.70 6.21
N ILE A 117 -24.73 8.33 5.10
CA ILE A 117 -23.35 8.66 4.71
C ILE A 117 -23.23 10.17 4.52
N ASP A 118 -22.04 10.73 4.74
CA ASP A 118 -21.78 12.15 4.53
C ASP A 118 -21.44 12.48 3.06
N ASP A 119 -21.23 13.76 2.75
CA ASP A 119 -20.98 14.22 1.38
C ASP A 119 -19.67 13.66 0.79
N GLU A 120 -18.65 13.43 1.61
CA GLU A 120 -17.34 12.90 1.19
C GLU A 120 -17.49 11.43 0.79
N GLU A 121 -18.14 10.64 1.65
CA GLU A 121 -18.44 9.23 1.43
C GLU A 121 -19.37 9.00 0.24
N TYR A 122 -20.37 9.87 0.10
CA TYR A 122 -21.31 9.85 -1.01
C TYR A 122 -20.59 10.14 -2.34
N ALA A 123 -19.78 11.19 -2.40
CA ALA A 123 -18.98 11.51 -3.57
C ALA A 123 -18.02 10.38 -3.95
N PHE A 124 -17.34 9.80 -2.96
CA PHE A 124 -16.45 8.65 -3.18
C PHE A 124 -17.21 7.45 -3.76
N SER A 125 -18.40 7.14 -3.23
CA SER A 125 -19.23 6.03 -3.69
C SER A 125 -19.57 6.12 -5.18
N VAL A 126 -19.97 7.31 -5.64
CA VAL A 126 -20.29 7.56 -7.05
C VAL A 126 -19.01 7.51 -7.90
N LYS A 127 -17.96 8.19 -7.45
CA LYS A 127 -16.67 8.30 -8.16
C LYS A 127 -16.01 6.94 -8.35
N TYR A 128 -15.99 6.11 -7.31
CA TYR A 128 -15.38 4.78 -7.33
C TYR A 128 -16.09 3.82 -8.28
N VAL A 129 -17.43 3.79 -8.28
CA VAL A 129 -18.18 2.96 -9.25
C VAL A 129 -17.88 3.40 -10.68
N LYS A 130 -17.82 4.71 -10.96
CA LYS A 130 -17.43 5.21 -12.28
C LYS A 130 -16.01 4.81 -12.65
N HIS A 131 -15.07 4.89 -11.71
CA HIS A 131 -13.68 4.52 -11.94
C HIS A 131 -13.56 3.08 -12.43
N ILE A 132 -14.22 2.14 -11.75
CA ILE A 132 -14.25 0.73 -12.15
C ILE A 132 -14.84 0.56 -13.55
N VAL A 133 -15.94 1.25 -13.88
CA VAL A 133 -16.55 1.16 -15.21
C VAL A 133 -15.58 1.66 -16.28
N PHE A 134 -14.93 2.79 -16.02
CA PHE A 134 -14.04 3.45 -16.98
C PHE A 134 -12.79 2.63 -17.24
N THR A 135 -12.11 2.14 -16.20
CA THR A 135 -10.95 1.26 -16.34
C THR A 135 -11.30 -0.10 -16.97
N GLY A 136 -12.53 -0.59 -16.73
CA GLY A 136 -13.08 -1.75 -17.43
C GLY A 136 -13.28 -1.51 -18.92
N LEU A 137 -13.80 -0.34 -19.31
CA LEU A 137 -13.93 0.07 -20.70
C LEU A 137 -12.56 0.24 -21.36
N ASP A 138 -11.59 0.84 -20.68
CA ASP A 138 -10.21 0.99 -21.17
C ASP A 138 -9.56 -0.36 -21.44
N SER A 139 -9.80 -1.35 -20.57
CA SER A 139 -9.32 -2.73 -20.81
C SER A 139 -9.89 -3.33 -22.10
N VAL A 140 -11.15 -3.01 -22.44
CA VAL A 140 -11.77 -3.43 -23.71
C VAL A 140 -11.16 -2.66 -24.89
N VAL A 141 -10.95 -1.35 -24.75
CA VAL A 141 -10.32 -0.52 -25.78
C VAL A 141 -8.89 -0.95 -26.06
N GLU A 142 -8.11 -1.29 -25.03
CA GLU A 142 -6.76 -1.85 -25.20
C GLU A 142 -6.80 -3.18 -25.97
N GLY A 143 -7.84 -3.99 -25.75
CA GLY A 143 -8.12 -5.18 -26.56
C GLY A 143 -8.38 -4.87 -28.04
N TYR A 144 -9.05 -3.76 -28.36
CA TYR A 144 -9.21 -3.30 -29.74
C TYR A 144 -7.89 -2.81 -30.34
N ILE A 145 -7.11 -2.03 -29.58
CA ILE A 145 -5.80 -1.53 -30.00
C ILE A 145 -4.87 -2.70 -30.36
N LYS A 146 -4.79 -3.72 -29.50
CA LYS A 146 -3.95 -4.92 -29.69
C LYS A 146 -4.32 -5.74 -30.93
N ASN A 147 -5.50 -5.56 -31.52
CA ASN A 147 -5.85 -6.21 -32.79
C ASN A 147 -5.21 -5.54 -34.00
N ASP A 148 -4.93 -4.23 -33.89
CA ASP A 148 -4.44 -3.40 -35.00
C ASP A 148 -2.97 -2.97 -34.82
N TYR A 149 -2.46 -2.95 -33.57
CA TYR A 149 -1.12 -2.47 -33.20
C TYR A 149 -0.39 -3.44 -32.26
N GLU A 150 0.94 -3.47 -32.35
CA GLU A 150 1.81 -4.09 -31.34
C GLU A 150 2.04 -3.07 -30.21
N LEU A 151 1.60 -3.43 -29.01
CA LEU A 151 1.57 -2.54 -27.85
C LEU A 151 2.48 -3.12 -26.76
N ASN A 152 3.50 -2.35 -26.40
CA ASN A 152 4.38 -2.68 -25.29
C ASN A 152 3.64 -2.57 -23.95
N ASP A 153 4.12 -3.37 -22.99
CA ASP A 153 3.67 -3.26 -21.62
C ASP A 153 3.97 -1.85 -21.09
N LYS A 154 3.11 -1.36 -20.19
CA LYS A 154 3.35 -0.09 -19.51
C LYS A 154 4.65 -0.23 -18.70
N GLU A 155 5.56 0.74 -18.80
CA GLU A 155 6.75 0.75 -17.94
C GLU A 155 6.30 0.72 -16.48
N GLU A 156 6.86 -0.22 -15.71
CA GLU A 156 6.64 -0.26 -14.27
C GLU A 156 7.39 0.92 -13.64
N GLU A 157 6.70 1.65 -12.77
CA GLU A 157 7.34 2.69 -11.98
C GLU A 157 8.46 2.10 -11.12
N ASP A 158 9.65 2.73 -11.15
CA ASP A 158 10.80 2.30 -10.35
C ASP A 158 10.61 2.70 -8.88
N THR A 159 9.79 1.92 -8.17
CA THR A 159 9.53 2.04 -6.74
C THR A 159 10.71 1.62 -5.86
N SER A 160 11.83 1.16 -6.45
CA SER A 160 12.99 0.74 -5.67
C SER A 160 13.66 1.89 -4.93
N ARG A 161 13.38 3.14 -5.32
CA ARG A 161 13.89 4.37 -4.67
C ARG A 161 12.91 4.99 -3.69
N ASP A 162 11.77 4.35 -3.47
CA ASP A 162 10.78 4.81 -2.51
C ASP A 162 11.31 4.63 -1.10
N PHE A 163 11.22 5.71 -0.34
CA PHE A 163 11.51 5.67 1.08
C PHE A 163 10.27 5.23 1.86
N ILE A 164 10.47 4.83 3.12
CA ILE A 164 9.31 4.61 4.00
C ILE A 164 8.41 5.84 3.99
N GLU A 165 7.18 5.61 3.60
CA GLU A 165 6.10 6.55 3.78
C GLU A 165 5.45 6.31 5.15
N TYR A 166 5.33 7.38 5.93
CA TYR A 166 4.66 7.33 7.21
C TYR A 166 3.18 7.64 7.01
N ASP A 167 2.31 6.94 7.74
CA ASP A 167 0.87 7.23 7.76
C ASP A 167 0.67 8.75 8.03
N ASP A 168 -0.03 9.44 7.12
CA ASP A 168 -0.43 10.84 7.28
C ASP A 168 -1.77 10.92 8.00
N LEU A 169 -1.74 11.30 9.28
CA LEU A 169 -2.93 11.46 10.12
C LEU A 169 -3.53 12.87 10.03
N SER A 170 -3.08 13.70 9.08
CA SER A 170 -3.57 15.07 8.92
C SER A 170 -5.10 15.09 8.75
N GLY A 171 -5.77 15.89 9.58
CA GLY A 171 -7.24 15.99 9.58
C GLY A 171 -7.97 14.89 10.34
N CYS A 172 -7.27 13.96 11.01
CA CYS A 172 -7.86 12.95 11.90
C CYS A 172 -7.49 13.22 13.36
N ASP A 173 -8.47 13.19 14.26
CA ASP A 173 -8.22 13.36 15.70
C ASP A 173 -7.79 12.04 16.37
N THR A 174 -8.13 10.90 15.76
CA THR A 174 -7.83 9.55 16.27
C THR A 174 -7.27 8.64 15.17
N TYR A 175 -6.63 7.54 15.56
CA TYR A 175 -6.17 6.54 14.60
C TYR A 175 -7.33 5.71 14.03
N SER A 176 -8.37 5.46 14.83
CA SER A 176 -9.60 4.84 14.36
C SER A 176 -10.28 5.65 13.25
N GLU A 177 -10.32 6.98 13.36
CA GLU A 177 -10.80 7.86 12.31
C GLU A 177 -9.92 7.78 11.08
N TYR A 178 -8.59 7.81 11.24
CA TYR A 178 -7.66 7.61 10.12
C TYR A 178 -7.92 6.28 9.40
N VAL A 179 -7.98 5.15 10.13
CA VAL A 179 -8.27 3.83 9.54
C VAL A 179 -9.62 3.80 8.83
N TYR A 180 -10.62 4.49 9.38
CA TYR A 180 -11.94 4.61 8.76
C TYR A 180 -11.87 5.42 7.45
N ARG A 181 -11.33 6.64 7.49
CA ARG A 181 -11.20 7.54 6.33
C ARG A 181 -10.39 6.94 5.20
N GLN A 182 -9.38 6.14 5.52
CA GLN A 182 -8.59 5.44 4.52
C GLN A 182 -9.46 4.59 3.58
N ASN A 183 -10.66 4.11 3.99
CA ASN A 183 -11.59 3.38 3.11
C ASN A 183 -12.16 4.23 1.96
N PHE A 184 -11.98 5.56 1.99
CA PHE A 184 -12.47 6.52 0.99
C PHE A 184 -11.34 7.32 0.36
N VAL A 185 -10.12 6.76 0.39
CA VAL A 185 -8.94 7.28 -0.30
C VAL A 185 -8.48 6.23 -1.32
N ASP A 186 -8.38 6.66 -2.58
CA ASP A 186 -7.95 5.87 -3.73
C ASP A 186 -7.19 6.80 -4.69
N GLU A 187 -5.86 6.80 -4.55
CA GLU A 187 -4.95 7.68 -5.29
C GLU A 187 -4.97 7.37 -6.78
N ASP A 188 -4.95 6.08 -7.15
CA ASP A 188 -5.07 5.62 -8.54
C ASP A 188 -6.35 6.17 -9.20
N MET A 189 -7.48 6.11 -8.49
CA MET A 189 -8.75 6.69 -8.95
C MET A 189 -8.66 8.21 -9.12
N ASP A 190 -8.10 8.90 -8.12
CA ASP A 190 -8.01 10.35 -8.10
C ASP A 190 -7.10 10.87 -9.23
N GLU A 191 -5.92 10.28 -9.40
CA GLU A 191 -4.99 10.54 -10.50
C GLU A 191 -5.61 10.21 -11.85
N TYR A 192 -6.23 9.05 -12.00
CA TYR A 192 -6.87 8.64 -13.25
C TYR A 192 -7.89 9.68 -13.74
N PHE A 193 -8.77 10.16 -12.86
CA PHE A 193 -9.74 11.18 -13.24
C PHE A 193 -9.09 12.56 -13.44
N ALA A 194 -8.05 12.92 -12.67
CA ALA A 194 -7.35 14.19 -12.83
C ALA A 194 -6.61 14.27 -14.17
N ASP A 195 -5.95 13.18 -14.58
CA ASP A 195 -5.11 13.12 -15.77
C ASP A 195 -5.93 12.93 -17.04
N TYR A 196 -6.93 12.05 -17.00
CA TYR A 196 -7.63 11.61 -18.21
C TYR A 196 -9.04 12.17 -18.35
N TYR A 197 -9.74 12.52 -17.26
CA TYR A 197 -11.16 12.91 -17.31
C TYR A 197 -11.47 14.12 -16.41
N ASN A 198 -10.64 15.15 -16.49
CA ASN A 198 -10.73 16.33 -15.63
C ASN A 198 -12.11 17.01 -15.76
N GLY A 199 -12.76 17.26 -14.63
CA GLY A 199 -14.07 17.92 -14.56
C GLY A 199 -15.28 17.02 -14.83
N ILE A 200 -15.10 15.70 -14.86
CA ILE A 200 -16.21 14.74 -14.90
C ILE A 200 -17.17 14.95 -13.73
N ALA A 201 -18.48 14.79 -13.96
CA ALA A 201 -19.47 14.87 -12.90
C ALA A 201 -19.31 13.67 -11.95
N THR A 202 -18.63 13.86 -10.83
CA THR A 202 -18.44 12.85 -9.78
C THR A 202 -19.53 12.87 -8.70
N PHE A 203 -20.54 13.75 -8.85
CA PHE A 203 -21.63 13.93 -7.91
C PHE A 203 -22.97 13.84 -8.66
N ASP A 204 -23.91 13.04 -8.15
CA ASP A 204 -25.31 12.91 -8.63
C ASP A 204 -25.54 12.48 -10.09
N ASN A 205 -24.62 11.72 -10.68
CA ASN A 205 -24.75 11.27 -12.06
C ASN A 205 -24.44 9.78 -12.24
N VAL A 206 -25.43 9.01 -12.69
CA VAL A 206 -25.29 7.59 -13.04
C VAL A 206 -24.88 7.36 -14.50
N SER A 207 -24.82 8.41 -15.32
CA SER A 207 -24.36 8.31 -16.70
C SER A 207 -22.85 8.06 -16.77
N VAL A 208 -22.48 7.21 -17.71
CA VAL A 208 -21.09 6.90 -18.08
C VAL A 208 -20.78 7.33 -19.52
N ASP A 209 -21.65 8.11 -20.16
CA ASP A 209 -21.41 8.65 -21.51
C ASP A 209 -20.20 9.60 -21.56
N GLU A 210 -19.85 10.19 -20.41
CA GLU A 210 -18.66 11.02 -20.21
C GLU A 210 -17.35 10.27 -20.51
N TYR A 211 -17.38 8.94 -20.55
CA TYR A 211 -16.25 8.09 -20.97
C TYR A 211 -15.78 8.41 -22.39
N VAL A 212 -16.69 8.74 -23.31
CA VAL A 212 -16.33 9.01 -24.70
C VAL A 212 -15.86 10.46 -24.83
N TYR A 213 -14.59 10.65 -25.21
CA TYR A 213 -14.03 11.99 -25.39
C TYR A 213 -14.76 12.79 -26.48
N GLN A 214 -14.97 14.08 -26.20
CA GLN A 214 -15.67 14.97 -27.13
C GLN A 214 -14.71 15.66 -28.10
N SER A 215 -13.48 15.93 -27.69
CA SER A 215 -12.45 16.58 -28.51
C SER A 215 -11.07 15.91 -28.37
N GLU A 216 -10.20 16.14 -29.35
CA GLU A 216 -8.82 15.64 -29.35
C GLU A 216 -8.00 16.24 -28.21
N SER A 217 -8.23 17.52 -27.88
CA SER A 217 -7.53 18.16 -26.76
C SER A 217 -7.83 17.51 -25.41
N ASP A 218 -9.05 17.01 -25.22
CA ASP A 218 -9.44 16.34 -23.97
C ASP A 218 -8.84 14.93 -23.88
N ALA A 219 -8.64 14.27 -25.03
CA ALA A 219 -8.08 12.92 -25.11
C ALA A 219 -6.55 12.88 -25.15
N GLN A 220 -5.88 14.05 -25.24
CA GLN A 220 -4.47 14.15 -25.59
C GLN A 220 -3.57 13.34 -24.65
N ALA A 221 -3.76 13.46 -23.32
CA ALA A 221 -2.94 12.74 -22.34
C ALA A 221 -3.05 11.22 -22.48
N MET A 222 -4.26 10.70 -22.68
CA MET A 222 -4.50 9.27 -22.90
C MET A 222 -3.91 8.80 -24.23
N LEU A 223 -4.06 9.60 -25.30
CA LEU A 223 -3.48 9.29 -26.61
C LEU A 223 -1.96 9.25 -26.57
N ASP A 224 -1.31 10.20 -25.88
CA ASP A 224 0.14 10.24 -25.73
C ASP A 224 0.63 8.99 -24.99
N GLN A 225 0.01 8.68 -23.84
CA GLN A 225 0.33 7.48 -23.06
C GLN A 225 0.22 6.18 -23.87
N ILE A 226 -0.83 6.02 -24.66
CA ILE A 226 -1.02 4.84 -25.50
C ILE A 226 -0.01 4.84 -26.66
N ASN A 227 0.19 5.98 -27.32
CA ASN A 227 1.07 6.08 -28.48
C ASN A 227 2.54 5.88 -28.15
N ASP A 228 2.99 6.26 -26.96
CA ASP A 228 4.35 6.00 -26.50
C ASP A 228 4.63 4.50 -26.36
N ARG A 229 3.58 3.69 -26.10
CA ARG A 229 3.67 2.22 -26.01
C ARG A 229 3.57 1.51 -27.36
N ILE A 230 3.17 2.20 -28.44
CA ILE A 230 3.03 1.57 -29.76
C ILE A 230 4.37 1.46 -30.46
N GLU A 231 4.69 0.25 -30.90
CA GLU A 231 5.86 0.00 -31.73
C GLU A 231 5.68 0.54 -33.15
N GLY A 232 6.68 1.29 -33.63
CA GLY A 232 6.73 1.82 -34.99
C GLY A 232 6.34 3.29 -35.12
N GLU A 233 6.35 3.77 -36.38
CA GLU A 233 6.11 5.19 -36.72
C GLU A 233 4.62 5.55 -36.79
N GLU A 234 3.73 4.55 -36.97
CA GLU A 234 2.29 4.77 -37.06
C GLU A 234 1.67 4.87 -35.67
N LYS A 235 1.00 6.00 -35.40
CA LYS A 235 0.36 6.29 -34.12
C LYS A 235 -1.17 6.33 -34.27
N ILE A 236 -1.88 6.00 -33.20
CA ILE A 236 -3.34 6.06 -33.16
C ILE A 236 -3.79 7.52 -33.25
N THR A 237 -4.82 7.75 -34.08
CA THR A 237 -5.50 9.05 -34.16
C THR A 237 -6.65 9.15 -33.18
N PHE A 238 -7.00 10.37 -32.77
CA PHE A 238 -8.20 10.63 -31.96
C PHE A 238 -9.49 10.03 -32.55
N THR A 239 -9.63 10.06 -33.88
CA THR A 239 -10.83 9.52 -34.55
C THR A 239 -10.94 7.99 -34.36
N GLN A 240 -9.83 7.26 -34.48
CA GLN A 240 -9.80 5.82 -34.22
C GLN A 240 -10.10 5.53 -32.75
N TYR A 241 -9.40 6.22 -31.84
CA TYR A 241 -9.57 6.03 -30.41
C TYR A 241 -11.01 6.27 -29.94
N LYS A 242 -11.62 7.38 -30.36
CA LYS A 242 -13.01 7.71 -30.07
C LYS A 242 -13.98 6.64 -30.58
N GLN A 243 -13.74 6.07 -31.76
CA GLN A 243 -14.58 5.01 -32.31
C GLN A 243 -14.51 3.75 -31.43
N TRP A 244 -13.31 3.35 -30.99
CA TRP A 244 -13.16 2.24 -30.05
C TRP A 244 -13.83 2.49 -28.71
N GLN A 245 -13.76 3.71 -28.16
CA GLN A 245 -14.49 4.06 -26.95
C GLN A 245 -16.01 3.89 -27.13
N GLN A 246 -16.56 4.35 -28.26
CA GLN A 246 -17.98 4.22 -28.59
C GLN A 246 -18.39 2.75 -28.74
N ASP A 247 -17.55 1.94 -29.39
CA ASP A 247 -17.82 0.51 -29.59
C ASP A 247 -17.74 -0.26 -28.27
N ALA A 248 -16.77 0.04 -27.39
CA ALA A 248 -16.66 -0.54 -26.05
C ALA A 248 -17.89 -0.19 -25.20
N LEU A 249 -18.28 1.08 -25.15
CA LEU A 249 -19.45 1.52 -24.38
C LEU A 249 -20.75 0.90 -24.90
N LYS A 250 -20.91 0.82 -26.22
CA LYS A 250 -22.06 0.15 -26.83
C LYS A 250 -22.09 -1.34 -26.50
N GLN A 251 -20.96 -2.03 -26.61
CA GLN A 251 -20.85 -3.44 -26.22
C GLN A 251 -21.24 -3.63 -24.76
N TYR A 252 -20.82 -2.74 -23.87
CA TYR A 252 -21.16 -2.84 -22.46
C TYR A 252 -22.67 -2.67 -22.22
N ARG A 253 -23.29 -1.66 -22.85
CA ARG A 253 -24.75 -1.47 -22.82
C ARG A 253 -25.50 -2.70 -23.33
N ASP A 254 -25.06 -3.26 -24.46
CA ASP A 254 -25.66 -4.46 -25.04
C ASP A 254 -25.51 -5.66 -24.09
N ASN A 255 -24.34 -5.84 -23.46
CA ASN A 255 -24.11 -6.91 -22.48
C ASN A 255 -24.99 -6.78 -21.24
N VAL A 256 -25.13 -5.57 -20.70
CA VAL A 256 -26.02 -5.33 -19.54
C VAL A 256 -27.46 -5.63 -19.91
N GLN A 257 -27.94 -5.06 -21.02
CA GLN A 257 -29.31 -5.28 -21.48
C GLN A 257 -29.59 -6.78 -21.74
N ASN A 258 -28.63 -7.49 -22.32
CA ASN A 258 -28.76 -8.92 -22.63
C ASN A 258 -28.67 -9.84 -21.40
N SER A 259 -27.99 -9.41 -20.34
CA SER A 259 -27.75 -10.24 -19.15
C SER A 259 -28.74 -9.96 -18.02
N TYR A 260 -29.21 -8.72 -17.93
CA TYR A 260 -29.99 -8.24 -16.79
C TYR A 260 -31.35 -7.62 -17.15
N GLU A 261 -31.60 -7.37 -18.44
CA GLU A 261 -32.85 -6.81 -18.98
C GLU A 261 -33.19 -5.38 -18.49
N TYR A 262 -32.25 -4.66 -17.89
CA TYR A 262 -32.34 -3.23 -17.57
C TYR A 262 -31.20 -2.42 -18.21
N SER A 263 -31.30 -1.08 -18.19
CA SER A 263 -30.29 -0.21 -18.81
C SER A 263 -28.98 -0.17 -18.02
N LEU A 264 -27.88 0.20 -18.69
CA LEU A 264 -26.59 0.38 -18.02
C LEU A 264 -26.70 1.37 -16.85
N GLU A 265 -27.47 2.44 -16.99
CA GLU A 265 -27.67 3.45 -15.94
C GLU A 265 -28.36 2.86 -14.70
N THR A 266 -29.34 1.96 -14.88
CA THR A 266 -29.95 1.21 -13.76
C THR A 266 -28.95 0.24 -13.10
N LEU A 267 -28.00 -0.32 -13.87
CA LEU A 267 -26.91 -1.11 -13.27
C LEU A 267 -26.07 -0.23 -12.35
N ILE A 268 -25.61 0.91 -12.87
CA ILE A 268 -24.72 1.83 -12.16
C ILE A 268 -25.37 2.36 -10.90
N GLU A 269 -26.64 2.77 -10.96
CA GLU A 269 -27.44 3.16 -9.79
C GLU A 269 -27.40 2.08 -8.70
N ARG A 270 -27.67 0.82 -9.05
CA ARG A 270 -27.64 -0.30 -8.08
C ARG A 270 -26.25 -0.59 -7.54
N GLN A 271 -25.21 -0.46 -8.36
CA GLN A 271 -23.83 -0.63 -7.90
C GLN A 271 -23.45 0.46 -6.90
N ILE A 272 -23.92 1.69 -7.11
CA ILE A 272 -23.73 2.78 -6.15
C ILE A 272 -24.47 2.48 -4.85
N GLU A 273 -25.75 2.08 -4.90
CA GLU A 273 -26.52 1.69 -3.71
C GLU A 273 -25.86 0.54 -2.93
N ASP A 274 -25.33 -0.44 -3.64
CA ASP A 274 -24.60 -1.57 -3.07
C ASP A 274 -23.30 -1.14 -2.38
N PHE A 275 -22.60 -0.18 -2.99
CA PHE A 275 -21.41 0.41 -2.40
C PHE A 275 -21.77 1.22 -1.14
N ILE A 276 -22.86 2.01 -1.16
CA ILE A 276 -23.37 2.76 0.00
C ILE A 276 -23.68 1.81 1.17
N VAL A 277 -24.31 0.66 0.93
CA VAL A 277 -24.53 -0.37 1.98
C VAL A 277 -23.20 -0.82 2.59
N SER A 278 -22.16 -0.94 1.76
CA SER A 278 -20.84 -1.34 2.23
C SER A 278 -20.15 -0.23 3.03
N VAL A 279 -20.29 1.03 2.63
CA VAL A 279 -19.84 2.21 3.40
C VAL A 279 -20.49 2.22 4.79
N ILE A 280 -21.80 2.00 4.86
CA ILE A 280 -22.53 1.94 6.14
C ILE A 280 -22.08 0.75 6.99
N THR A 281 -21.76 -0.38 6.35
CA THR A 281 -21.17 -1.53 7.04
C THR A 281 -19.81 -1.19 7.64
N THR A 282 -18.97 -0.43 6.93
CA THR A 282 -17.69 0.09 7.45
C THR A 282 -17.91 1.10 8.58
N LYS A 283 -18.97 1.92 8.54
CA LYS A 283 -19.36 2.80 9.67
C LYS A 283 -19.75 2.00 10.91
N TYR A 284 -20.46 0.89 10.75
CA TYR A 284 -20.74 -0.01 11.86
C TYR A 284 -19.44 -0.52 12.49
N ASP A 285 -18.52 -1.02 11.66
CA ASP A 285 -17.23 -1.52 12.14
C ASP A 285 -16.42 -0.43 12.87
N TYR A 286 -16.37 0.78 12.29
CA TYR A 286 -15.78 1.96 12.94
C TYR A 286 -16.43 2.25 14.29
N SER A 287 -17.76 2.17 14.38
CA SER A 287 -18.49 2.43 15.63
C SER A 287 -18.10 1.48 16.77
N VAL A 288 -17.62 0.28 16.43
CA VAL A 288 -17.11 -0.73 17.37
C VAL A 288 -15.68 -0.40 17.77
N TYR A 289 -14.74 -0.31 16.82
CA TYR A 289 -13.32 -0.20 17.17
C TYR A 289 -12.88 1.21 17.59
N GLN A 290 -13.67 2.26 17.32
CA GLN A 290 -13.35 3.63 17.76
C GLN A 290 -13.25 3.77 19.29
N ALA A 291 -13.75 2.80 20.06
CA ALA A 291 -13.58 2.80 21.51
C ALA A 291 -12.10 2.70 21.92
N ILE A 292 -11.24 2.03 21.14
CA ILE A 292 -9.83 1.76 21.47
C ILE A 292 -9.04 3.04 21.78
N ASP A 293 -9.24 4.09 20.97
CA ASP A 293 -8.63 5.41 21.11
C ASP A 293 -9.65 6.52 21.38
N GLY A 294 -10.88 6.14 21.71
CA GLY A 294 -11.94 6.99 22.23
C GLY A 294 -12.20 6.69 23.70
N ALA A 295 -13.30 6.00 23.99
CA ALA A 295 -13.75 5.74 25.36
C ALA A 295 -12.75 4.95 26.22
N ASP A 296 -11.99 4.04 25.61
CA ASP A 296 -11.06 3.12 26.27
C ASP A 296 -9.59 3.57 26.15
N LEU A 297 -9.32 4.77 25.65
CA LEU A 297 -7.96 5.27 25.39
C LEU A 297 -7.01 5.12 26.59
N GLN A 298 -7.49 5.43 27.79
CA GLN A 298 -6.68 5.32 29.02
C GLN A 298 -6.36 3.87 29.40
N GLU A 299 -7.28 2.95 29.13
CA GLU A 299 -7.03 1.53 29.29
C GLU A 299 -6.00 1.05 28.25
N THR A 300 -6.17 1.44 26.98
CA THR A 300 -5.23 1.16 25.90
C THR A 300 -3.81 1.63 26.25
N ILE A 301 -3.63 2.89 26.67
CA ILE A 301 -2.33 3.44 27.08
C ILE A 301 -1.74 2.65 28.25
N SER A 302 -2.57 2.27 29.23
CA SER A 302 -2.13 1.48 30.39
C SER A 302 -1.64 0.09 29.98
N GLN A 303 -2.34 -0.58 29.05
CA GLN A 303 -1.96 -1.88 28.53
C GLN A 303 -0.68 -1.82 27.70
N LEU A 304 -0.54 -0.82 26.81
CA LEU A 304 0.67 -0.58 26.03
C LEU A 304 1.87 -0.32 26.93
N THR A 305 1.72 0.54 27.92
CA THR A 305 2.78 0.86 28.90
C THR A 305 3.19 -0.38 29.71
N SER A 306 2.23 -1.16 30.19
CA SER A 306 2.52 -2.42 30.90
C SER A 306 3.25 -3.42 30.04
N THR A 307 2.89 -3.52 28.75
CA THR A 307 3.53 -4.40 27.79
C THR A 307 4.96 -3.97 27.50
N TYR A 308 5.18 -2.68 27.25
CA TYR A 308 6.51 -2.10 27.08
C TYR A 308 7.43 -2.40 28.28
N GLU A 309 6.98 -2.17 29.52
CA GLU A 309 7.79 -2.43 30.72
C GLU A 309 8.16 -3.92 30.86
N LYS A 310 7.24 -4.84 30.52
CA LYS A 310 7.51 -6.28 30.50
C LYS A 310 8.54 -6.65 29.41
N LEU A 311 8.38 -6.13 28.19
CA LEU A 311 9.29 -6.40 27.07
C LEU A 311 10.69 -5.86 27.35
N LYS A 312 10.79 -4.67 27.94
CA LYS A 312 12.05 -4.07 28.39
C LYS A 312 12.77 -4.93 29.44
N ALA A 313 12.04 -5.39 30.46
CA ALA A 313 12.59 -6.28 31.47
C ALA A 313 13.07 -7.61 30.86
N ASN A 314 12.28 -8.20 29.95
CA ASN A 314 12.63 -9.44 29.27
C ASN A 314 13.88 -9.29 28.38
N GLN A 315 13.98 -8.20 27.60
CA GLN A 315 15.14 -7.94 26.76
C GLN A 315 16.40 -7.73 27.60
N THR A 316 16.29 -6.97 28.70
CA THR A 316 17.39 -6.75 29.67
C THR A 316 17.86 -8.08 30.28
N ALA A 317 16.94 -8.94 30.71
CA ALA A 317 17.28 -10.26 31.25
C ALA A 317 17.94 -11.16 30.18
N SER A 318 17.43 -11.14 28.94
CA SER A 318 17.94 -11.94 27.83
C SER A 318 19.39 -11.60 27.49
N PHE A 319 19.72 -10.30 27.38
CA PHE A 319 21.07 -9.85 27.06
C PHE A 319 22.07 -10.19 28.17
N ASN A 320 21.65 -10.13 29.44
CA ASN A 320 22.48 -10.52 30.58
C ASN A 320 22.80 -12.03 30.61
N ILE A 321 21.92 -12.88 30.10
CA ILE A 321 22.06 -14.35 30.18
C ILE A 321 22.76 -14.92 28.95
N ASN A 322 22.38 -14.48 27.74
CA ASN A 322 22.73 -15.15 26.49
C ASN A 322 23.71 -14.38 25.59
N SER A 323 24.13 -13.17 25.97
CA SER A 323 25.03 -12.31 25.17
C SER A 323 24.59 -12.13 23.70
N ASN A 324 23.30 -12.24 23.42
CA ASN A 324 22.69 -12.17 22.08
C ASN A 324 22.42 -10.73 21.60
N PHE A 325 22.94 -9.72 22.31
CA PHE A 325 22.77 -8.31 21.95
C PHE A 325 23.32 -8.01 20.54
N VAL A 326 24.52 -8.50 20.21
CA VAL A 326 25.16 -8.26 18.91
C VAL A 326 24.29 -8.77 17.76
N SER A 327 23.84 -10.04 17.85
CA SER A 327 22.98 -10.62 16.82
C SER A 327 21.61 -9.92 16.72
N PHE A 328 21.10 -9.39 17.84
CA PHE A 328 19.85 -8.63 17.85
C PHE A 328 20.02 -7.29 17.13
N ILE A 329 21.07 -6.53 17.46
CA ILE A 329 21.25 -5.17 16.93
C ILE A 329 21.70 -5.18 15.46
N GLU A 330 22.48 -6.17 15.04
CA GLU A 330 22.87 -6.36 13.64
C GLU A 330 21.76 -7.02 12.79
N GLY A 331 20.68 -7.49 13.44
CA GLY A 331 19.54 -8.16 12.82
C GLY A 331 18.21 -7.42 12.99
N LEU A 332 18.25 -6.10 13.19
CA LEU A 332 17.04 -5.30 13.34
C LEU A 332 16.15 -5.38 12.10
N THR A 333 14.85 -5.46 12.35
CA THR A 333 13.79 -5.38 11.35
C THR A 333 12.88 -4.20 11.68
N ASP A 334 11.96 -3.86 10.77
CA ASP A 334 11.00 -2.76 11.00
C ASP A 334 10.08 -3.01 12.21
N SER A 335 9.96 -4.28 12.64
CA SER A 335 9.20 -4.72 13.82
C SER A 335 10.03 -4.81 15.12
N SER A 336 11.34 -4.54 15.04
CA SER A 336 12.24 -4.58 16.19
C SER A 336 12.10 -3.32 17.04
N TYR A 337 12.37 -3.46 18.34
CA TYR A 337 12.40 -2.35 19.29
C TYR A 337 13.58 -2.50 20.25
N ILE A 338 14.34 -1.42 20.43
CA ILE A 338 15.57 -1.41 21.23
C ILE A 338 15.20 -0.89 22.61
N TYR A 339 14.87 -1.77 23.55
CA TYR A 339 14.46 -1.38 24.91
C TYR A 339 15.63 -1.23 25.89
N THR A 340 16.79 -1.82 25.55
CA THR A 340 18.00 -1.74 26.35
C THR A 340 19.24 -1.88 25.47
N VAL A 341 20.32 -1.20 25.85
CA VAL A 341 21.65 -1.32 25.23
C VAL A 341 22.63 -1.59 26.36
N PRO A 342 23.30 -2.76 26.42
CA PRO A 342 24.24 -3.07 27.49
C PRO A 342 25.46 -2.14 27.47
N GLU A 343 26.03 -1.88 28.65
CA GLU A 343 27.26 -1.09 28.77
C GLU A 343 28.43 -1.72 27.98
N GLY A 344 29.30 -0.88 27.41
CA GLY A 344 30.47 -1.32 26.65
C GLY A 344 30.18 -1.67 25.18
N TYR A 345 28.95 -1.52 24.71
CA TYR A 345 28.61 -1.61 23.29
C TYR A 345 28.36 -0.22 22.71
N ASN A 346 29.22 0.17 21.77
CA ASN A 346 29.08 1.40 21.00
C ASN A 346 28.69 1.06 19.58
N TYR A 347 27.41 1.27 19.27
CA TYR A 347 26.87 1.15 17.91
C TYR A 347 26.31 2.48 17.45
N ILE A 348 26.41 2.73 16.16
CA ILE A 348 25.80 3.87 15.49
C ILE A 348 24.94 3.40 14.32
N PHE A 349 23.91 4.18 14.03
CA PHE A 349 23.15 4.11 12.80
C PHE A 349 23.87 4.90 11.71
N VAL A 350 23.97 4.31 10.51
CA VAL A 350 24.61 4.91 9.36
C VAL A 350 23.78 4.78 8.09
N LYS A 351 23.75 5.85 7.30
CA LYS A 351 23.24 5.85 5.93
C LYS A 351 24.40 5.74 4.95
N ASN A 352 24.16 5.04 3.85
CA ASN A 352 25.16 4.79 2.80
C ASN A 352 24.72 5.45 1.49
N ILE A 353 25.64 6.20 0.85
CA ILE A 353 25.53 6.53 -0.57
C ILE A 353 26.64 5.77 -1.30
N LEU A 354 26.26 4.75 -2.07
CA LEU A 354 27.17 3.97 -2.91
C LEU A 354 27.11 4.46 -4.35
N ILE A 355 28.26 5.00 -4.81
CA ILE A 355 28.53 5.24 -6.22
C ILE A 355 29.38 4.07 -6.74
N PRO A 356 28.81 3.17 -7.55
CA PRO A 356 29.48 1.94 -7.91
C PRO A 356 30.55 2.18 -8.98
N PHE A 357 31.56 1.31 -9.00
CA PHE A 357 32.43 1.22 -10.17
C PHE A 357 31.64 0.75 -11.40
N THR A 358 32.01 1.26 -12.58
CA THR A 358 31.45 0.80 -13.85
C THR A 358 31.78 -0.68 -14.09
N SER A 359 31.05 -1.33 -14.99
CA SER A 359 31.32 -2.72 -15.39
C SER A 359 32.75 -2.91 -15.90
N GLU A 360 33.30 -1.92 -16.61
CA GLU A 360 34.68 -1.93 -17.12
C GLU A 360 35.68 -1.82 -15.96
N GLN A 361 35.47 -0.88 -15.04
CA GLN A 361 36.32 -0.70 -13.87
C GLN A 361 36.33 -1.96 -12.99
N LYS A 362 35.16 -2.54 -12.71
CA LYS A 362 35.01 -3.81 -11.98
C LYS A 362 35.75 -4.96 -12.67
N THR A 363 35.69 -5.03 -14.00
CA THR A 363 36.42 -6.04 -14.79
C THR A 363 37.93 -5.89 -14.66
N VAL A 364 38.45 -4.66 -14.74
CA VAL A 364 39.88 -4.38 -14.57
C VAL A 364 40.35 -4.74 -13.16
N LEU A 365 39.61 -4.34 -12.12
CA LEU A 365 39.91 -4.69 -10.73
C LEU A 365 39.90 -6.20 -10.51
N SER A 366 38.88 -6.91 -11.00
CA SER A 366 38.80 -8.38 -10.88
C SER A 366 39.99 -9.08 -11.52
N ASN A 367 40.43 -8.63 -12.71
CA ASN A 367 41.59 -9.19 -13.39
C ASN A 367 42.89 -8.92 -12.63
N LEU A 368 43.04 -7.71 -12.08
CA LEU A 368 44.20 -7.34 -11.28
C LEU A 368 44.26 -8.14 -9.97
N GLN A 369 43.14 -8.29 -9.26
CA GLN A 369 43.04 -9.13 -8.06
C GLN A 369 43.48 -10.57 -8.36
N LYS A 370 43.01 -11.16 -9.48
CA LYS A 370 43.42 -12.50 -9.92
C LYS A 370 44.92 -12.60 -10.23
N GLN A 371 45.49 -11.57 -10.85
CA GLN A 371 46.92 -11.52 -11.17
C GLN A 371 47.80 -11.42 -9.91
N LEU A 372 47.35 -10.66 -8.91
CA LEU A 372 48.09 -10.39 -7.68
C LEU A 372 47.82 -11.44 -6.58
N GLY A 373 46.72 -12.19 -6.69
CA GLY A 373 46.27 -13.15 -5.70
C GLY A 373 45.70 -12.50 -4.43
N SER A 374 45.45 -11.19 -4.44
CA SER A 374 45.01 -10.40 -3.29
C SER A 374 44.40 -9.07 -3.74
N ASP A 375 43.39 -8.61 -3.01
CA ASP A 375 42.76 -7.28 -3.09
C ASP A 375 43.34 -6.30 -2.05
N THR A 376 44.33 -6.72 -1.27
CA THR A 376 45.06 -5.86 -0.31
C THR A 376 46.49 -5.55 -0.78
N ASP A 377 46.90 -6.03 -1.96
CA ASP A 377 48.19 -5.65 -2.57
C ASP A 377 48.18 -4.13 -2.85
N PRO A 378 49.25 -3.38 -2.49
CA PRO A 378 49.31 -1.93 -2.69
C PRO A 378 49.05 -1.48 -4.14
N ARG A 379 49.35 -2.32 -5.14
CA ARG A 379 49.06 -2.02 -6.56
C ARG A 379 47.56 -2.12 -6.88
N TYR A 380 46.87 -3.07 -6.25
CA TYR A 380 45.41 -3.18 -6.36
C TYR A 380 44.75 -1.97 -5.71
N ILE A 381 45.17 -1.64 -4.48
CA ILE A 381 44.65 -0.50 -3.73
C ILE A 381 44.87 0.79 -4.52
N ALA A 382 46.07 1.03 -5.06
CA ALA A 382 46.36 2.21 -5.87
C ALA A 382 45.45 2.31 -7.10
N LYS A 383 45.21 1.20 -7.81
CA LYS A 383 44.32 1.20 -8.99
C LYS A 383 42.86 1.42 -8.61
N ARG A 384 42.42 0.87 -7.47
CA ARG A 384 41.09 1.09 -6.90
C ARG A 384 40.88 2.55 -6.51
N THR A 385 41.87 3.18 -5.88
CA THR A 385 41.86 4.61 -5.53
C THR A 385 41.83 5.50 -6.78
N GLU A 386 42.59 5.15 -7.83
CA GLU A 386 42.52 5.84 -9.13
C GLU A 386 41.11 5.81 -9.70
N PHE A 387 40.49 4.62 -9.79
CA PHE A 387 39.12 4.49 -10.27
C PHE A 387 38.09 5.19 -9.39
N ALA A 388 38.31 5.24 -8.07
CA ALA A 388 37.43 5.94 -7.14
C ALA A 388 37.38 7.46 -7.39
N ALA A 389 38.47 8.07 -7.88
CA ALA A 389 38.47 9.47 -8.29
C ALA A 389 37.82 9.69 -9.67
N GLU A 390 37.65 8.64 -10.47
CA GLU A 390 37.11 8.66 -11.84
C GLU A 390 35.69 8.07 -11.93
N VAL A 391 35.03 7.78 -10.81
CA VAL A 391 33.66 7.26 -10.83
C VAL A 391 32.68 8.27 -11.42
N VAL A 392 31.66 7.73 -12.08
CA VAL A 392 30.54 8.49 -12.66
C VAL A 392 29.28 8.02 -11.96
N ALA A 393 28.53 8.95 -11.36
CA ALA A 393 27.21 8.64 -10.83
C ALA A 393 26.14 8.82 -11.91
N GLU A 394 25.05 8.08 -11.75
CA GLU A 394 23.79 8.36 -12.43
C GLU A 394 22.94 9.21 -11.50
N ASP A 395 22.37 10.28 -12.04
CA ASP A 395 21.36 11.11 -11.39
C ASP A 395 19.98 10.53 -11.69
N PHE A 396 19.41 9.84 -10.71
CA PHE A 396 18.13 9.16 -10.84
C PHE A 396 16.92 10.11 -10.80
N LEU A 397 17.13 11.41 -10.56
CA LEU A 397 16.05 12.40 -10.54
C LEU A 397 15.98 13.25 -11.81
N HIS A 398 16.99 13.15 -12.68
CA HIS A 398 17.04 13.95 -13.91
C HIS A 398 17.40 13.05 -15.09
N GLN A 399 16.51 13.05 -16.09
CA GLN A 399 16.76 12.40 -17.37
C GLN A 399 17.26 13.41 -18.41
N ASP A 400 18.04 12.92 -19.36
CA ASP A 400 18.45 13.67 -20.54
C ASP A 400 17.35 13.67 -21.62
N GLY A 401 17.63 14.28 -22.77
CA GLY A 401 16.67 14.38 -23.88
C GLY A 401 16.35 13.06 -24.58
N GLU A 402 17.03 11.97 -24.21
CA GLU A 402 16.82 10.61 -24.73
C GLU A 402 16.14 9.69 -23.68
N GLY A 403 15.81 10.23 -22.49
CA GLY A 403 15.15 9.49 -21.40
C GLY A 403 16.13 8.74 -20.48
N GLU A 404 17.44 8.89 -20.67
CA GLU A 404 18.47 8.24 -19.86
C GLU A 404 18.85 9.11 -18.65
N ASN A 405 19.26 8.49 -17.54
CA ASN A 405 19.70 9.23 -16.36
C ASN A 405 20.95 10.09 -16.65
N VAL A 406 20.93 11.34 -16.19
CA VAL A 406 22.07 12.25 -16.36
C VAL A 406 23.30 11.71 -15.66
N LYS A 407 24.46 11.74 -16.34
CA LYS A 407 25.75 11.28 -15.80
C LYS A 407 26.50 12.41 -15.12
N VAL A 408 26.98 12.16 -13.91
CA VAL A 408 27.69 13.16 -13.07
C VAL A 408 29.10 12.69 -12.75
N GLU A 409 30.09 13.48 -13.18
CA GLU A 409 31.52 13.23 -12.98
C GLU A 409 32.11 14.13 -11.89
N ASN A 410 33.40 13.94 -11.57
CA ASN A 410 34.18 14.78 -10.63
C ASN A 410 33.60 14.84 -9.21
N LEU A 411 32.96 13.77 -8.76
CA LEU A 411 32.34 13.66 -7.42
C LEU A 411 33.39 13.53 -6.30
N PHE A 412 34.50 12.87 -6.60
CA PHE A 412 35.56 12.56 -5.64
C PHE A 412 36.93 12.97 -6.17
N THR A 413 37.88 13.17 -5.26
CA THR A 413 39.28 13.46 -5.55
C THR A 413 40.18 12.82 -4.48
N THR A 414 41.50 12.89 -4.64
CA THR A 414 42.45 12.44 -3.63
C THR A 414 43.02 13.62 -2.85
N ASP A 415 43.08 13.50 -1.52
CA ASP A 415 43.75 14.48 -0.65
C ASP A 415 45.30 14.38 -0.72
N ASP A 416 45.99 15.26 0.02
CA ASP A 416 47.47 15.30 0.10
C ASP A 416 48.07 14.01 0.73
N GLN A 417 47.25 13.21 1.40
CA GLN A 417 47.61 11.94 2.03
C GLN A 417 47.28 10.73 1.13
N GLY A 418 46.66 10.95 -0.04
CA GLY A 418 46.28 9.92 -1.00
C GLY A 418 44.97 9.22 -0.67
N ASN A 419 44.15 9.76 0.23
CA ASN A 419 42.82 9.23 0.54
C ASN A 419 41.79 9.82 -0.41
N VAL A 420 40.77 9.03 -0.76
CA VAL A 420 39.63 9.52 -1.54
C VAL A 420 38.72 10.36 -0.63
N VAL A 421 38.40 11.56 -1.08
CA VAL A 421 37.53 12.52 -0.40
C VAL A 421 36.51 13.08 -1.39
N VAL A 422 35.43 13.66 -0.89
CA VAL A 422 34.47 14.39 -1.75
C VAL A 422 35.18 15.58 -2.39
N ASN A 423 34.99 15.76 -3.69
CA ASN A 423 35.53 16.90 -4.41
C ASN A 423 34.70 18.16 -4.07
N ALA A 424 35.34 19.16 -3.46
CA ALA A 424 34.70 20.40 -3.06
C ALA A 424 34.12 21.21 -4.24
N ASP A 425 34.72 21.08 -5.43
CA ASP A 425 34.25 21.73 -6.66
C ASP A 425 33.24 20.86 -7.45
N GLY A 426 32.97 19.63 -6.98
CA GLY A 426 32.03 18.69 -7.60
C GLY A 426 30.59 18.84 -7.11
N ALA A 427 29.67 18.07 -7.69
CA ALA A 427 28.23 18.14 -7.40
C ALA A 427 27.86 17.86 -5.93
N LEU A 428 28.71 17.12 -5.21
CA LEU A 428 28.52 16.77 -3.79
C LEU A 428 29.21 17.75 -2.82
N GLY A 429 30.10 18.62 -3.32
CA GLY A 429 30.98 19.46 -2.50
C GLY A 429 30.26 20.50 -1.63
N SER A 430 29.07 20.96 -2.05
CA SER A 430 28.25 21.87 -1.27
C SER A 430 27.56 21.22 -0.06
N TYR A 431 27.49 19.89 -0.01
CA TYR A 431 26.75 19.14 1.00
C TYR A 431 27.65 18.34 1.94
N PHE A 432 28.86 18.01 1.49
CA PHE A 432 29.84 17.25 2.26
C PHE A 432 31.09 18.10 2.50
N GLY A 433 31.13 18.75 3.67
CA GLY A 433 32.23 19.64 4.06
C GLY A 433 33.55 18.89 4.20
N SER A 434 34.66 19.59 3.94
CA SER A 434 36.01 19.03 4.08
C SER A 434 36.40 18.71 5.53
N ASP A 435 35.65 19.22 6.51
CA ASP A 435 35.76 18.88 7.93
C ASP A 435 34.96 17.61 8.31
N GLY A 436 34.41 16.91 7.31
CA GLY A 436 33.60 15.71 7.49
C GLY A 436 32.17 15.98 7.97
N LYS A 437 31.74 17.25 8.02
CA LYS A 437 30.38 17.62 8.41
C LYS A 437 29.44 17.67 7.21
N VAL A 438 28.21 17.18 7.36
CA VAL A 438 27.17 17.37 6.36
C VAL A 438 26.57 18.78 6.49
N ILE A 439 26.52 19.48 5.35
CA ILE A 439 25.96 20.83 5.21
C ILE A 439 24.52 20.68 4.73
N PRO A 440 23.52 21.09 5.52
CA PRO A 440 22.13 20.91 5.13
C PRO A 440 21.74 21.73 3.90
N MET A 441 20.95 21.14 3.02
CA MET A 441 20.19 21.85 1.99
C MET A 441 19.27 22.89 2.64
N GLN A 442 18.92 23.94 1.89
CA GLN A 442 18.06 25.00 2.40
C GLN A 442 16.72 24.43 2.90
N GLY A 443 16.40 24.69 4.17
CA GLY A 443 15.15 24.24 4.79
C GLY A 443 15.13 22.78 5.23
N LYS A 444 16.24 22.04 5.09
CA LYS A 444 16.38 20.64 5.49
C LYS A 444 17.39 20.49 6.64
N THR A 445 17.34 19.37 7.32
CA THR A 445 18.36 18.87 8.25
C THR A 445 19.48 18.16 7.49
N ALA A 446 20.57 17.82 8.18
CA ALA A 446 21.66 17.03 7.59
C ALA A 446 21.17 15.63 7.17
N ASP A 447 20.30 15.01 7.97
CA ASP A 447 19.75 13.68 7.67
C ASP A 447 18.84 13.71 6.44
N GLU A 448 17.91 14.67 6.36
CA GLU A 448 17.06 14.88 5.18
C GLU A 448 17.88 15.19 3.94
N THR A 449 18.98 15.94 4.07
CA THR A 449 19.90 16.23 2.95
C THR A 449 20.53 14.94 2.42
N VAL A 450 20.97 14.05 3.31
CA VAL A 450 21.51 12.74 2.91
C VAL A 450 20.43 11.89 2.24
N ILE A 451 19.19 11.91 2.73
CA ILE A 451 18.07 11.20 2.09
C ILE A 451 17.82 11.71 0.66
N GLU A 452 17.81 13.03 0.42
CA GLU A 452 17.68 13.56 -0.94
C GLU A 452 18.83 13.09 -1.86
N LEU A 453 20.06 13.11 -1.35
CA LEU A 453 21.22 12.64 -2.11
C LEU A 453 21.20 11.11 -2.33
N MET A 454 20.58 10.36 -1.41
CA MET A 454 20.35 8.92 -1.60
C MET A 454 19.34 8.67 -2.71
N LYS A 455 18.23 9.41 -2.76
CA LYS A 455 17.26 9.33 -3.87
C LYS A 455 17.93 9.64 -5.21
N GLN A 456 18.81 10.65 -5.21
CA GLN A 456 19.46 11.13 -6.42
C GLN A 456 20.58 10.22 -6.94
N TYR A 457 21.44 9.68 -6.06
CA TYR A 457 22.68 9.05 -6.49
C TYR A 457 22.92 7.64 -5.93
N ASN A 458 22.17 7.20 -4.92
CA ASN A 458 22.49 5.94 -4.25
C ASN A 458 22.02 4.73 -5.06
N THR A 459 22.93 3.81 -5.33
CA THR A 459 22.62 2.53 -5.99
C THR A 459 22.29 1.41 -5.00
N ASP A 460 22.53 1.63 -3.70
CA ASP A 460 22.18 0.70 -2.62
C ASP A 460 20.80 1.02 -2.02
N THR A 461 19.75 0.60 -2.70
CA THR A 461 18.36 0.91 -2.32
C THR A 461 17.84 0.14 -1.10
N ALA A 462 18.60 -0.81 -0.57
CA ALA A 462 18.14 -1.70 0.50
C ALA A 462 17.80 -0.96 1.81
N GLN A 463 18.31 0.27 2.02
CA GLN A 463 17.98 1.11 3.17
C GLN A 463 16.76 2.01 2.97
N HIS A 464 16.32 2.27 1.72
CA HIS A 464 15.30 3.29 1.43
C HIS A 464 13.99 2.98 2.14
N SER A 465 13.56 1.72 2.05
CA SER A 465 12.30 1.23 2.62
C SER A 465 12.44 0.63 4.04
N LYS A 466 13.44 1.06 4.85
CA LYS A 466 13.71 0.50 6.19
C LYS A 466 13.58 1.54 7.31
N VAL A 467 13.00 1.11 8.44
CA VAL A 467 12.82 1.97 9.63
C VAL A 467 14.16 2.24 10.30
N TYR A 468 15.05 1.25 10.25
CA TYR A 468 16.38 1.34 10.81
C TYR A 468 17.40 1.49 9.69
N ASP A 469 18.26 2.50 9.84
CA ASP A 469 19.52 2.63 9.11
C ASP A 469 20.44 1.42 9.40
N TYR A 470 21.55 1.31 8.66
CA TYR A 470 22.55 0.27 8.92
C TYR A 470 23.21 0.50 10.26
N VAL A 471 23.58 -0.60 10.92
CA VAL A 471 24.18 -0.55 12.26
C VAL A 471 25.65 -0.94 12.17
N VAL A 472 26.52 -0.09 12.72
CA VAL A 472 27.98 -0.32 12.74
C VAL A 472 28.51 -0.17 14.16
N ARG A 473 29.35 -1.12 14.58
CA ARG A 473 30.08 -1.04 15.85
C ARG A 473 31.32 -0.14 15.69
N VAL A 474 31.47 0.84 16.57
CA VAL A 474 32.52 1.88 16.47
C VAL A 474 33.26 2.10 17.79
N GLY A 475 34.39 2.79 17.74
CA GLY A 475 35.24 3.10 18.88
C GLY A 475 36.08 1.90 19.33
N GLU A 476 36.27 1.76 20.65
CA GLU A 476 37.03 0.63 21.19
C GLU A 476 36.22 -0.68 21.10
N VAL A 477 36.68 -1.60 20.24
CA VAL A 477 36.04 -2.88 19.98
C VAL A 477 36.98 -4.04 20.37
N PRO A 478 36.49 -5.12 21.02
CA PRO A 478 37.35 -6.26 21.38
C PRO A 478 37.89 -7.00 20.16
N ASP A 479 39.13 -7.50 20.22
CA ASP A 479 39.77 -8.30 19.17
C ASP A 479 38.96 -9.54 18.72
N SER A 480 38.06 -10.03 19.58
CA SER A 480 37.20 -11.17 19.30
C SER A 480 35.97 -10.84 18.46
N TYR A 481 35.67 -9.55 18.23
CA TYR A 481 34.56 -9.14 17.37
C TYR A 481 35.00 -9.17 15.91
N THR A 482 34.14 -9.68 15.04
CA THR A 482 34.29 -9.62 13.59
C THR A 482 33.07 -8.91 13.04
N SER A 483 33.27 -7.81 12.32
CA SER A 483 32.17 -7.09 11.71
C SER A 483 31.57 -7.88 10.55
N SER A 484 30.26 -7.74 10.36
CA SER A 484 29.57 -8.17 9.14
C SER A 484 29.86 -7.28 7.94
N TRP A 485 30.37 -6.06 8.18
CA TRP A 485 30.74 -5.09 7.16
C TRP A 485 32.19 -5.27 6.69
N VAL A 486 32.47 -4.85 5.46
CA VAL A 486 33.86 -4.75 4.96
C VAL A 486 34.63 -3.71 5.76
N GLN A 487 35.94 -3.94 5.97
CA GLN A 487 36.75 -3.12 6.86
C GLN A 487 36.74 -1.64 6.46
N GLU A 488 36.80 -1.32 5.16
CA GLU A 488 36.80 0.07 4.69
C GLU A 488 35.52 0.81 5.11
N PHE A 489 34.37 0.13 5.10
CA PHE A 489 33.10 0.72 5.52
C PHE A 489 33.09 1.00 7.04
N VAL A 490 33.62 0.07 7.83
CA VAL A 490 33.78 0.23 9.29
C VAL A 490 34.75 1.37 9.61
N ASP A 491 35.85 1.49 8.86
CA ASP A 491 36.83 2.56 9.05
C ASP A 491 36.21 3.94 8.77
N ALA A 492 35.44 4.08 7.69
CA ALA A 492 34.71 5.33 7.40
C ALA A 492 33.66 5.66 8.47
N ALA A 493 32.95 4.66 9.00
CA ALA A 493 32.03 4.85 10.11
C ALA A 493 32.75 5.35 11.39
N ASN A 494 33.94 4.81 11.69
CA ASN A 494 34.77 5.29 12.81
C ASN A 494 35.27 6.72 12.59
N VAL A 495 35.67 7.09 11.37
CA VAL A 495 36.02 8.48 11.04
C VAL A 495 34.85 9.43 11.32
N ALA A 496 33.65 9.11 10.83
CA ALA A 496 32.46 9.90 11.07
C ALA A 496 32.14 10.02 12.57
N TYR A 497 32.24 8.90 13.30
CA TYR A 497 32.02 8.84 14.75
C TYR A 497 33.03 9.67 15.55
N ASP A 498 34.31 9.58 15.22
CA ASP A 498 35.39 10.29 15.92
C ASP A 498 35.28 11.81 15.71
N LEU A 499 34.96 12.24 14.49
CA LEU A 499 34.72 13.65 14.16
C LEU A 499 33.50 14.19 14.93
N ALA A 500 32.39 13.44 14.94
CA ALA A 500 31.20 13.81 15.69
C ALA A 500 31.50 13.91 17.19
N THR A 501 32.19 12.91 17.75
CA THR A 501 32.57 12.85 19.17
C THR A 501 33.48 14.02 19.54
N ALA A 502 34.49 14.33 18.71
CA ALA A 502 35.38 15.47 18.91
C ALA A 502 34.63 16.82 18.90
N ALA A 503 33.55 16.91 18.12
CA ALA A 503 32.67 18.07 18.07
C ALA A 503 31.57 18.08 19.14
N GLY A 504 31.45 17.04 19.96
CA GLY A 504 30.36 16.89 20.95
C GLY A 504 28.99 16.66 20.32
N ALA A 505 28.93 16.09 19.12
CA ALA A 505 27.73 15.77 18.37
C ALA A 505 27.41 14.25 18.42
N THR A 506 26.15 13.91 18.20
CA THR A 506 25.63 12.51 18.19
C THR A 506 25.20 12.05 16.80
N GLY A 507 25.70 12.71 15.75
CA GLY A 507 25.38 12.49 14.34
C GLY A 507 25.80 13.68 13.48
N GLY A 508 25.53 13.64 12.17
CA GLY A 508 25.74 14.77 11.26
C GLY A 508 27.10 14.81 10.55
N TYR A 509 27.90 13.76 10.68
CA TYR A 509 29.25 13.64 10.11
C TYR A 509 29.34 12.44 9.19
N TYR A 510 30.31 12.44 8.27
CA TYR A 510 30.52 11.36 7.31
C TYR A 510 31.98 10.96 7.20
N GLY A 511 32.20 9.75 6.70
CA GLY A 511 33.48 9.25 6.21
C GLY A 511 33.34 8.73 4.79
N VAL A 512 34.46 8.65 4.07
CA VAL A 512 34.50 8.09 2.71
C VAL A 512 35.25 6.75 2.76
N ALA A 513 34.63 5.71 2.19
CA ALA A 513 35.25 4.41 2.02
C ALA A 513 35.33 4.04 0.54
N VAL A 514 36.40 3.35 0.17
CA VAL A 514 36.55 2.77 -1.18
C VAL A 514 36.59 1.26 -1.04
N SER A 515 35.52 0.60 -1.46
CA SER A 515 35.40 -0.87 -1.41
C SER A 515 35.60 -1.47 -2.80
N THR A 516 35.45 -2.79 -2.92
CA THR A 516 35.42 -3.47 -4.23
C THR A 516 34.17 -3.11 -5.06
N TYR A 517 33.14 -2.55 -4.44
CA TYR A 517 31.89 -2.17 -5.09
C TYR A 517 31.95 -0.77 -5.71
N GLY A 518 32.67 0.15 -5.07
CA GLY A 518 32.75 1.56 -5.47
C GLY A 518 33.14 2.47 -4.31
N VAL A 519 32.69 3.72 -4.37
CA VAL A 519 32.90 4.73 -3.33
C VAL A 519 31.64 4.83 -2.47
N HIS A 520 31.82 4.72 -1.16
CA HIS A 520 30.77 4.87 -0.17
C HIS A 520 30.96 6.19 0.58
N ILE A 521 29.87 6.94 0.73
CA ILE A 521 29.77 7.99 1.75
C ILE A 521 28.99 7.40 2.91
N VAL A 522 29.67 7.19 4.03
CA VAL A 522 29.11 6.59 5.25
C VAL A 522 28.76 7.72 6.21
N TYR A 523 27.47 8.03 6.30
CA TYR A 523 26.95 9.11 7.14
C TYR A 523 26.51 8.60 8.50
N TYR A 524 27.05 9.16 9.58
CA TYR A 524 26.64 8.89 10.95
C TYR A 524 25.33 9.64 11.25
N SER A 525 24.20 8.93 11.23
CA SER A 525 22.87 9.53 11.45
C SER A 525 22.60 9.76 12.92
N SER A 526 22.72 8.71 13.74
CA SER A 526 22.43 8.77 15.17
C SER A 526 23.07 7.63 15.95
N LYS A 527 23.27 7.82 17.25
CA LYS A 527 23.74 6.76 18.15
C LYS A 527 22.64 5.71 18.35
N VAL A 528 23.02 4.44 18.44
CA VAL A 528 22.10 3.37 18.84
C VAL A 528 21.85 3.48 20.35
N GLU A 529 20.61 3.80 20.72
CA GLU A 529 20.20 3.98 22.12
C GLU A 529 18.91 3.24 22.44
N ALA A 530 18.67 3.00 23.73
CA ALA A 530 17.43 2.43 24.20
C ALA A 530 16.29 3.44 24.00
N GLN A 531 15.25 3.00 23.30
CA GLN A 531 14.02 3.73 23.08
C GLN A 531 13.24 3.82 24.39
N THR A 532 12.80 5.03 24.71
CA THR A 532 11.89 5.30 25.83
C THR A 532 10.54 5.66 25.26
N PHE A 533 9.50 4.96 25.70
CA PHE A 533 8.16 5.07 25.13
C PHE A 533 7.32 6.01 26.00
N ASP A 534 6.77 7.04 25.37
CA ASP A 534 5.75 7.91 25.95
C ASP A 534 4.48 7.83 25.09
N PHE A 535 3.63 6.85 25.42
CA PHE A 535 2.38 6.62 24.71
C PHE A 535 1.36 7.74 24.94
N GLU A 536 1.49 8.61 25.94
CA GLU A 536 0.57 9.75 26.10
C GLU A 536 0.86 10.83 25.05
N THR A 537 2.14 11.07 24.76
CA THR A 537 2.56 12.12 23.83
C THR A 537 2.61 11.62 22.37
N ASN A 538 3.09 10.39 22.16
CA ASN A 538 3.52 9.94 20.82
C ASN A 538 2.58 8.93 20.16
N LEU A 539 1.40 8.64 20.74
CA LEU A 539 0.50 7.59 20.25
C LEU A 539 0.15 7.73 18.76
N LEU A 540 -0.02 8.97 18.30
CA LEU A 540 -0.43 9.33 16.93
C LEU A 540 0.73 9.93 16.11
N ASN A 541 1.96 9.90 16.61
CA ASN A 541 3.12 10.40 15.87
C ASN A 541 3.70 9.28 15.00
N SER A 542 3.35 9.28 13.70
CA SER A 542 3.65 8.18 12.77
C SER A 542 5.14 7.85 12.61
N THR A 543 6.04 8.79 12.95
CA THR A 543 7.50 8.58 12.89
C THR A 543 8.07 7.87 14.12
N THR A 544 7.25 7.56 15.13
CA THR A 544 7.72 7.05 16.43
C THR A 544 7.51 5.53 16.60
N PRO A 545 8.33 4.86 17.42
CA PRO A 545 8.09 3.46 17.77
C PRO A 545 6.80 3.24 18.58
N GLU A 546 6.35 4.22 19.35
CA GLU A 546 5.08 4.21 20.08
C GLU A 546 3.90 4.03 19.12
N TYR A 547 3.85 4.83 18.07
CA TYR A 547 2.84 4.72 17.02
C TYR A 547 2.85 3.34 16.36
N ARG A 548 4.02 2.82 15.97
CA ARG A 548 4.13 1.47 15.36
C ARG A 548 3.61 0.37 16.29
N THR A 549 3.88 0.52 17.58
CA THR A 549 3.39 -0.41 18.61
C THR A 549 1.88 -0.30 18.76
N PHE A 550 1.36 0.92 18.84
CA PHE A 550 -0.08 1.18 18.93
C PHE A 550 -0.83 0.70 17.69
N LYS A 551 -0.33 0.98 16.49
CA LYS A 551 -0.87 0.49 15.21
C LYS A 551 -0.99 -1.03 15.20
N THR A 552 0.04 -1.75 15.64
CA THR A 552 0.02 -3.22 15.73
C THR A 552 -1.01 -3.71 16.76
N TYR A 553 -1.06 -3.07 17.93
CA TYR A 553 -2.06 -3.36 18.97
C TYR A 553 -3.48 -3.11 18.46
N PHE A 554 -3.73 -1.96 17.83
CA PHE A 554 -5.02 -1.56 17.29
C PHE A 554 -5.49 -2.55 16.22
N GLU A 555 -4.62 -2.96 15.29
CA GLU A 555 -4.99 -3.96 14.27
C GLU A 555 -5.42 -5.29 14.87
N THR A 556 -4.77 -5.73 15.95
CA THR A 556 -5.14 -6.97 16.64
C THR A 556 -6.46 -6.77 17.40
N LYS A 557 -6.52 -5.74 18.24
CA LYS A 557 -7.64 -5.49 19.14
C LYS A 557 -8.94 -5.16 18.39
N SER A 558 -8.85 -4.40 17.30
CA SER A 558 -10.00 -4.10 16.44
C SER A 558 -10.56 -5.36 15.79
N SER A 559 -9.71 -6.29 15.35
CA SER A 559 -10.18 -7.58 14.82
C SER A 559 -10.96 -8.37 15.87
N ASP A 560 -10.40 -8.53 17.07
CA ASP A 560 -11.08 -9.25 18.17
C ASP A 560 -12.44 -8.59 18.50
N MET A 561 -12.48 -7.26 18.57
CA MET A 561 -13.72 -6.53 18.85
C MET A 561 -14.77 -6.66 17.74
N LEU A 562 -14.35 -6.74 16.47
CA LEU A 562 -15.25 -6.94 15.34
C LEU A 562 -15.80 -8.37 15.30
N GLU A 563 -15.00 -9.36 15.70
CA GLU A 563 -15.43 -10.75 15.87
C GLU A 563 -16.48 -10.86 16.98
N ASP A 564 -16.17 -10.34 18.19
CA ASP A 564 -17.11 -10.29 19.32
C ASP A 564 -18.43 -9.57 18.94
N ALA A 565 -18.33 -8.45 18.22
CA ALA A 565 -19.50 -7.70 17.77
C ALA A 565 -20.32 -8.47 16.73
N LEU A 566 -19.67 -9.20 15.82
CA LEU A 566 -20.35 -10.04 14.84
C LEU A 566 -21.08 -11.18 15.52
N ASP A 567 -20.47 -11.86 16.48
CA ASP A 567 -21.12 -12.95 17.22
C ASP A 567 -22.34 -12.44 18.00
N ALA A 568 -22.23 -11.28 18.65
CA ALA A 568 -23.37 -10.63 19.29
C ALA A 568 -24.50 -10.31 18.28
N LEU A 569 -24.17 -9.91 17.05
CA LEU A 569 -25.16 -9.74 15.99
C LEU A 569 -25.77 -11.09 15.58
N LYS A 570 -24.97 -12.14 15.39
CA LYS A 570 -25.49 -13.46 15.02
C LYS A 570 -26.50 -13.96 16.07
N GLU A 571 -26.16 -13.89 17.36
CA GLU A 571 -27.06 -14.24 18.46
C GLU A 571 -28.37 -13.44 18.42
N ALA A 572 -28.30 -12.15 18.10
CA ALA A 572 -29.46 -11.27 18.06
C ALA A 572 -30.35 -11.46 16.81
N TYR A 573 -29.77 -11.89 15.67
CA TYR A 573 -30.47 -11.93 14.38
C TYR A 573 -30.88 -13.32 13.93
N TYR A 574 -30.00 -14.32 14.06
CA TYR A 574 -30.21 -15.67 13.51
C TYR A 574 -31.50 -16.33 14.00
N PRO A 575 -31.90 -16.23 15.29
CA PRO A 575 -33.07 -16.93 15.77
C PRO A 575 -34.41 -16.39 15.26
N THR A 576 -34.51 -15.08 14.99
CA THR A 576 -35.83 -14.42 14.80
C THR A 576 -35.89 -13.30 13.78
N LYS A 577 -34.75 -12.71 13.37
CA LYS A 577 -34.73 -11.52 12.52
C LYS A 577 -34.31 -11.79 11.08
N ILE A 578 -33.93 -13.02 10.75
CA ILE A 578 -33.66 -13.44 9.37
C ILE A 578 -34.79 -14.37 8.91
N VAL A 579 -35.62 -13.88 7.98
CA VAL A 579 -36.80 -14.61 7.51
C VAL A 579 -36.77 -14.75 6.00
N LYS A 580 -36.88 -15.98 5.51
CA LYS A 580 -36.99 -16.31 4.09
C LYS A 580 -38.41 -16.15 3.57
N SER A 581 -38.55 -15.60 2.36
CA SER A 581 -39.81 -15.56 1.60
C SER A 581 -40.13 -16.89 0.90
N ASN A 582 -41.42 -17.12 0.63
CA ASN A 582 -41.85 -18.27 -0.17
C ASN A 582 -41.40 -18.15 -1.64
N GLU A 583 -41.25 -16.92 -2.14
CA GLU A 583 -40.80 -16.61 -3.47
C GLU A 583 -39.33 -17.01 -3.68
N PHE A 584 -38.49 -16.87 -2.64
CA PHE A 584 -37.11 -17.33 -2.70
C PHE A 584 -37.02 -18.86 -2.82
N ASP A 585 -37.84 -19.60 -2.08
CA ASP A 585 -37.92 -21.08 -2.23
C ASP A 585 -38.32 -21.49 -3.64
N LYS A 586 -39.25 -20.75 -4.24
CA LYS A 586 -39.65 -20.98 -5.63
C LYS A 586 -38.49 -20.70 -6.59
N PHE A 587 -37.74 -19.62 -6.38
CA PHE A 587 -36.55 -19.30 -7.17
C PHE A 587 -35.46 -20.38 -7.09
N LEU A 588 -35.11 -20.82 -5.87
CA LEU A 588 -34.11 -21.87 -5.66
C LEU A 588 -34.50 -23.16 -6.40
N LYS A 589 -35.77 -23.57 -6.27
CA LYS A 589 -36.30 -24.76 -6.94
C LYS A 589 -36.30 -24.64 -8.47
N GLU A 590 -36.69 -23.50 -9.01
CA GLU A 590 -36.69 -23.25 -10.47
C GLU A 590 -35.28 -23.26 -11.04
N ASN A 591 -34.28 -22.85 -10.25
CA ASN A 591 -32.86 -22.79 -10.65
C ASN A 591 -32.03 -24.00 -10.19
N LYS A 592 -32.66 -25.02 -9.59
CA LYS A 592 -32.01 -26.24 -9.06
C LYS A 592 -30.88 -25.97 -8.04
N LEU A 593 -31.02 -24.89 -7.27
CA LEU A 593 -30.16 -24.58 -6.14
C LEU A 593 -30.74 -25.20 -4.86
N THR A 594 -29.86 -25.62 -3.96
CA THR A 594 -30.25 -26.07 -2.61
C THR A 594 -29.62 -25.12 -1.60
N TYR A 595 -30.44 -24.49 -0.77
CA TYR A 595 -29.96 -23.62 0.31
C TYR A 595 -30.80 -23.83 1.57
N ASP A 596 -30.18 -24.40 2.59
CA ASP A 596 -30.81 -24.63 3.90
C ASP A 596 -30.48 -23.47 4.85
N LEU A 597 -31.31 -22.43 4.78
CA LEU A 597 -31.17 -21.26 5.66
C LEU A 597 -31.23 -21.65 7.14
N GLN A 598 -32.03 -22.65 7.54
CA GLN A 598 -32.14 -23.00 8.95
C GLN A 598 -30.85 -23.65 9.45
N SER A 599 -30.21 -24.48 8.61
CA SER A 599 -28.88 -25.03 8.89
C SER A 599 -27.80 -23.95 8.88
N ALA A 600 -27.87 -22.98 7.98
CA ALA A 600 -26.88 -21.89 7.88
C ALA A 600 -26.94 -20.92 9.07
N LEU A 601 -28.09 -20.82 9.73
CA LEU A 601 -28.31 -19.96 10.90
C LEU A 601 -28.20 -20.72 12.24
N ASP A 602 -27.75 -21.98 12.22
CA ASP A 602 -27.63 -22.82 13.41
C ASP A 602 -26.29 -22.60 14.12
N LEU A 603 -26.31 -21.76 15.16
CA LEU A 603 -25.12 -21.45 15.96
C LEU A 603 -24.50 -22.69 16.64
N SER A 604 -25.27 -23.75 16.88
CA SER A 604 -24.75 -24.96 17.53
C SER A 604 -23.75 -25.76 16.65
N LYS A 605 -23.69 -25.46 15.35
CA LYS A 605 -22.76 -26.09 14.41
C LYS A 605 -21.39 -25.41 14.35
N GLU A 606 -21.29 -24.16 14.77
CA GLU A 606 -19.99 -23.45 14.88
C GLU A 606 -19.21 -23.97 16.10
N GLU A 607 -19.89 -24.25 17.22
CA GLU A 607 -19.29 -24.79 18.46
C GLU A 607 -18.72 -26.24 18.33
N GLU A 608 -19.14 -27.01 17.31
CA GLU A 608 -18.61 -28.37 17.07
C GLU A 608 -17.35 -28.38 16.18
N ALA A 609 -16.98 -27.25 15.58
CA ALA A 609 -15.86 -27.11 14.65
C ALA A 609 -14.59 -26.48 15.24
N GLU A 610 -14.68 -25.87 16.44
CA GLU A 610 -13.56 -25.44 17.29
C GLU A 610 -13.12 -26.53 18.29
#